data_AF-A0A5Q0GBH6-F1
#
_entry.id   AF-A0A5Q0GBH6-F1
#
_cell.length_a   1.000
_cell.length_b   1.000
_cell.length_c   1.000
_cell.angle_alpha   90.00
_cell.angle_beta   90.00
_cell.angle_gamma   90.00
#
_symmetry.space_group_name_H-M   'P 1'
#
loop_
_entity.id
_entity.type
_entity.pdbx_description
1 polymer ?
#
loop_
_entity_poly.entity_id
_entity_poly.type
_entity_poly.pdbx_seq_one_letter_code
_entity_poly.pdbx_strand_id
1 'polypeptide(L)'
;MAETLSGKTPLFAGSTGGLLTKAVEEEKYAITWTSPKAQVFELPTGGAATMHEGENLLYIARKEYGIALGGQLRKFKITNYKIYRILPSGETTFIHPADGVFPEKVNPGREKVRFNARSIGENPNPSQVKFSGKATYDA
;
A
#
# COMPACT_ATOMS: atom_id res chain seq x y z
N MET A 1 -8.25 18.15 -8.74
CA MET A 1 -8.24 18.66 -7.35
C MET A 1 -7.56 17.61 -6.51
N ALA A 2 -6.37 17.87 -5.98
CA ALA A 2 -5.68 16.90 -5.12
C ALA A 2 -6.56 16.63 -3.89
N GLU A 3 -6.91 15.38 -3.63
CA GLU A 3 -7.65 15.02 -2.41
C GLU A 3 -6.82 15.44 -1.19
N THR A 4 -7.38 16.32 -0.38
CA THR A 4 -6.78 16.74 0.88
C THR A 4 -7.11 15.68 1.93
N LEU A 5 -6.11 14.95 2.40
CA LEU A 5 -6.31 13.88 3.39
C LEU A 5 -6.58 14.49 4.77
N SER A 6 -7.65 14.03 5.43
CA SER A 6 -7.98 14.36 6.82
C SER A 6 -7.57 13.23 7.78
N GLY A 7 -7.26 13.60 9.02
CA GLY A 7 -7.00 12.66 10.10
C GLY A 7 -5.98 13.19 11.10
N LYS A 8 -5.94 12.57 12.29
CA LYS A 8 -4.97 12.89 13.34
C LYS A 8 -3.76 11.96 13.23
N THR A 9 -2.56 12.53 13.35
CA THR A 9 -1.33 11.73 13.46
C THR A 9 -1.36 10.96 14.78
N PRO A 10 -1.13 9.64 14.79
CA PRO A 10 -1.00 8.87 16.02
C PRO A 10 0.01 9.46 17.00
N LEU A 11 -0.26 9.32 18.30
CA LEU A 11 0.61 9.82 19.36
C LEU A 11 1.91 9.00 19.39
N PHE A 12 3.01 9.68 19.07
CA PHE A 12 4.34 9.10 19.03
C PHE A 12 5.40 10.19 19.22
N ALA A 13 6.48 9.89 19.96
CA ALA A 13 7.54 10.86 20.26
C ALA A 13 8.54 11.09 19.11
N GLY A 14 8.39 10.35 18.00
CA GLY A 14 9.31 10.40 16.86
C GLY A 14 10.29 9.22 16.80
N SER A 15 10.78 8.93 15.60
CA SER A 15 11.77 7.88 15.32
C SER A 15 12.76 8.35 14.26
N THR A 16 13.86 7.61 14.13
CA THR A 16 14.86 7.81 13.07
C THR A 16 14.57 7.00 11.79
N GLY A 17 13.60 6.07 11.83
CA GLY A 17 13.22 5.22 10.70
C GLY A 17 12.12 5.80 9.80
N GLY A 18 11.80 7.09 9.95
CA GLY A 18 10.70 7.76 9.27
C GLY A 18 10.97 8.15 7.81
N LEU A 19 10.34 9.23 7.36
CA LEU A 19 10.51 9.75 6.00
C LEU A 19 11.92 10.31 5.78
N LEU A 20 12.49 10.07 4.60
CA LEU A 20 13.77 10.63 4.14
C LEU A 20 13.54 11.52 2.91
N THR A 21 14.62 12.04 2.30
CA THR A 21 14.59 12.94 1.14
C THR A 21 13.70 12.45 -0.01
N LYS A 22 13.67 11.13 -0.27
CA LYS A 22 12.77 10.49 -1.25
C LYS A 22 11.30 10.92 -1.10
N ALA A 23 10.83 11.12 0.13
CA ALA A 23 9.45 11.51 0.42
C ALA A 23 9.11 12.93 -0.08
N VAL A 24 10.12 13.80 -0.21
CA VAL A 24 9.95 15.17 -0.73
C VAL A 24 10.19 15.22 -2.23
N GLU A 25 11.18 14.48 -2.73
CA GLU A 25 11.67 14.60 -4.11
C GLU A 25 11.05 13.63 -5.12
N GLU A 26 10.53 12.46 -4.68
CA GLU A 26 10.08 11.41 -5.60
C GLU A 26 8.63 10.98 -5.33
N GLU A 27 8.34 10.47 -4.14
CA GLU A 27 6.99 10.09 -3.71
C GLU A 27 6.94 9.81 -2.21
N LYS A 28 5.80 10.08 -1.58
CA LYS A 28 5.46 9.59 -0.24
C LYS A 28 4.12 8.87 -0.28
N TYR A 29 3.85 8.10 0.77
CA TYR A 29 2.58 7.41 0.92
C TYR A 29 1.88 7.87 2.20
N ALA A 30 0.57 7.72 2.22
CA ALA A 30 -0.25 7.96 3.40
C ALA A 30 -1.21 6.80 3.59
N ILE A 31 -1.47 6.45 4.85
CA ILE A 31 -2.52 5.52 5.23
C ILE A 31 -3.49 6.21 6.18
N THR A 32 -4.78 6.11 5.89
CA THR A 32 -5.86 6.57 6.77
C THR A 32 -6.69 5.39 7.24
N TRP A 33 -7.22 5.47 8.45
CA TRP A 33 -8.17 4.51 9.01
C TRP A 33 -8.98 5.16 10.12
N THR A 34 -10.14 4.58 10.45
CA THR A 34 -10.94 5.04 11.58
C THR A 34 -10.91 3.99 12.67
N SER A 35 -10.50 4.37 13.88
CA SER A 35 -10.51 3.47 15.04
C SER A 35 -11.69 3.78 15.96
N PRO A 36 -12.40 2.77 16.48
CA PRO A 36 -13.48 2.98 17.46
C PRO A 36 -12.98 3.33 18.86
N LYS A 37 -11.67 3.26 19.11
CA LYS A 37 -11.05 3.58 20.40
C LYS A 37 -9.59 3.98 20.24
N ALA A 38 -9.07 4.72 21.20
CA ALA A 38 -7.63 4.93 21.30
C ALA A 38 -6.94 3.65 21.80
N GLN A 39 -5.91 3.19 21.10
CA GLN A 39 -5.16 1.99 21.49
C GLN A 39 -3.75 1.99 20.89
N VAL A 40 -2.85 1.23 21.51
CA VAL A 40 -1.45 1.13 21.09
C VAL A 40 -1.31 0.14 19.93
N PHE A 41 -0.43 0.47 18.99
CA PHE A 41 0.00 -0.39 17.90
C PHE A 41 1.50 -0.20 17.63
N GLU A 42 2.07 -1.12 16.86
CA GLU A 42 3.47 -1.04 16.44
C GLU A 42 3.57 -0.28 15.10
N LEU A 43 4.51 0.65 15.01
CA LEU A 43 4.80 1.33 13.74
C LEU A 43 5.58 0.41 12.80
N PRO A 44 5.32 0.45 11.48
CA PRO A 44 6.11 -0.32 10.50
C PRO A 44 7.59 0.14 10.43
N THR A 45 7.90 1.30 11.00
CA THR A 45 9.26 1.85 11.13
C THR A 45 9.95 1.47 12.45
N GLY A 46 9.31 0.61 13.26
CA GLY A 46 9.73 0.30 14.62
C GLY A 46 9.25 1.34 15.65
N GLY A 47 8.92 0.86 16.85
CA GLY A 47 8.38 1.65 17.95
C GLY A 47 6.88 1.47 18.15
N ALA A 48 6.37 1.91 19.31
CA ALA A 48 4.95 1.85 19.66
C ALA A 48 4.32 3.25 19.58
N ALA A 49 3.16 3.35 18.97
CA ALA A 49 2.37 4.57 18.87
C ALA A 49 0.93 4.32 19.33
N THR A 50 0.23 5.38 19.75
CA THR A 50 -1.19 5.30 20.12
C THR A 50 -2.05 5.90 19.02
N MET A 51 -2.90 5.11 18.39
CA MET A 51 -3.87 5.64 17.43
C MET A 51 -4.99 6.37 18.18
N HIS A 52 -5.55 7.40 17.57
CA HIS A 52 -6.70 8.13 18.10
C HIS A 52 -7.99 7.35 17.88
N GLU A 53 -8.97 7.57 18.76
CA GLU A 53 -10.37 7.33 18.43
C GLU A 53 -10.83 8.30 17.33
N GLY A 54 -11.46 7.78 16.28
CA GLY A 54 -11.80 8.51 15.07
C GLY A 54 -10.78 8.35 13.94
N GLU A 55 -10.71 9.35 13.05
CA GLU A 55 -9.86 9.33 11.86
C GLU A 55 -8.38 9.52 12.20
N ASN A 56 -7.58 8.56 11.76
CA ASN A 56 -6.13 8.57 11.85
C ASN A 56 -5.52 8.76 10.46
N LEU A 57 -4.39 9.45 10.43
CA LEU A 57 -3.59 9.67 9.23
C LEU A 57 -2.12 9.45 9.58
N LEU A 58 -1.43 8.58 8.85
CA LEU A 58 0.00 8.35 9.01
C LEU A 58 0.71 8.42 7.65
N TYR A 59 1.73 9.28 7.56
CA TYR A 59 2.61 9.34 6.41
C TYR A 59 3.74 8.31 6.53
N ILE A 60 4.04 7.63 5.42
CA ILE A 60 4.97 6.49 5.34
C ILE A 60 5.79 6.55 4.05
N ALA A 61 7.01 6.02 4.08
CA ALA A 61 7.96 6.14 2.97
C ALA A 61 7.67 5.20 1.79
N ARG A 62 7.03 4.06 2.03
CA ARG A 62 6.82 3.00 1.03
C ARG A 62 5.44 2.37 1.17
N LYS A 63 4.83 1.96 0.05
CA LYS A 63 3.51 1.28 0.02
C LYS A 63 3.45 0.03 0.91
N GLU A 64 4.53 -0.74 0.96
CA GLU A 64 4.65 -1.97 1.75
C GLU A 64 4.34 -1.74 3.24
N TYR A 65 4.77 -0.60 3.80
CA TYR A 65 4.48 -0.24 5.21
C TYR A 65 2.99 -0.07 5.47
N GLY A 66 2.26 0.53 4.52
CA GLY A 66 0.81 0.69 4.62
C GLY A 66 0.08 -0.65 4.55
N ILE A 67 0.55 -1.57 3.70
CA ILE A 67 -0.05 -2.93 3.60
C ILE A 67 0.23 -3.73 4.87
N ALA A 68 1.47 -3.69 5.39
CA ALA A 68 1.84 -4.36 6.63
C ALA A 68 1.03 -3.84 7.82
N LEU A 69 0.92 -2.51 7.96
CA LEU A 69 0.09 -1.87 8.98
C LEU A 69 -1.40 -2.21 8.78
N GLY A 70 -1.90 -2.22 7.54
CA GLY A 70 -3.27 -2.66 7.23
C GLY A 70 -3.55 -4.10 7.70
N GLY A 71 -2.59 -5.02 7.51
CA GLY A 71 -2.66 -6.38 8.05
C GLY A 71 -2.72 -6.42 9.58
N GLN A 72 -1.95 -5.56 10.26
CA GLN A 72 -2.01 -5.40 11.71
C GLN A 72 -3.35 -4.80 12.17
N LEU A 73 -3.87 -3.77 11.49
CA LEU A 73 -5.16 -3.14 11.77
C LEU A 73 -6.32 -4.13 11.71
N ARG A 74 -6.27 -5.11 10.80
CA ARG A 74 -7.25 -6.21 10.75
C ARG A 74 -7.24 -7.07 12.02
N LYS A 75 -6.11 -7.21 12.71
CA LYS A 75 -6.05 -7.89 14.03
C LYS A 75 -6.85 -7.13 15.08
N PHE A 76 -6.92 -5.80 14.96
CA PHE A 76 -7.77 -4.92 15.75
C PHE A 76 -9.20 -4.74 15.21
N LYS A 77 -9.59 -5.49 14.18
CA LYS A 77 -10.93 -5.49 13.55
C LYS A 77 -11.22 -4.17 12.83
N ILE A 78 -10.17 -3.42 12.49
CA ILE A 78 -10.23 -2.22 11.67
C ILE A 78 -9.96 -2.66 10.22
N THR A 79 -10.97 -2.51 9.36
CA THR A 79 -10.92 -2.97 7.95
C THR A 79 -11.18 -1.84 6.96
N ASN A 80 -11.32 -0.60 7.40
CA ASN A 80 -11.64 0.55 6.55
C ASN A 80 -10.41 1.39 6.16
N TYR A 81 -9.21 0.80 6.22
CA TYR A 81 -7.99 1.52 5.91
C TYR A 81 -7.86 1.81 4.42
N LYS A 82 -7.32 2.98 4.09
CA LYS A 82 -7.10 3.48 2.74
C LYS A 82 -5.65 3.90 2.58
N ILE A 83 -5.02 3.55 1.47
CA ILE A 83 -3.62 3.93 1.17
C ILE A 83 -3.60 4.82 -0.07
N TYR A 84 -2.82 5.88 0.03
CA TYR A 84 -2.64 6.90 -0.98
C TYR A 84 -1.16 7.02 -1.33
N ARG A 85 -0.89 7.38 -2.59
CA ARG A 85 0.42 7.84 -3.07
C ARG A 85 0.34 9.34 -3.31
N ILE A 86 1.34 10.07 -2.84
CA ILE A 86 1.43 11.52 -2.94
C ILE A 86 2.73 11.86 -3.67
N LEU A 87 2.61 12.54 -4.80
CA LEU A 87 3.74 13.00 -5.59
C LEU A 87 4.28 14.35 -5.07
N PRO A 88 5.52 14.74 -5.43
CA PRO A 88 6.11 16.03 -5.07
C PRO A 88 5.30 17.23 -5.54
N SER A 89 4.55 17.07 -6.64
CA SER A 89 3.59 18.06 -7.14
C SER A 89 2.39 18.31 -6.20
N GLY A 90 2.22 17.49 -5.17
CA GLY A 90 1.05 17.50 -4.29
C GLY A 90 -0.13 16.67 -4.82
N GLU A 91 0.03 15.98 -5.95
CA GLU A 91 -1.00 15.08 -6.48
C GLU A 91 -1.15 13.85 -5.59
N THR A 92 -2.35 13.68 -5.04
CA THR A 92 -2.73 12.51 -4.23
C THR A 92 -3.54 11.53 -5.10
N THR A 93 -3.05 10.29 -5.19
CA THR A 93 -3.74 9.19 -5.87
C THR A 93 -4.13 8.11 -4.86
N PHE A 94 -5.39 7.70 -4.88
CA PHE A 94 -5.89 6.59 -4.06
C PHE A 94 -5.53 5.24 -4.72
N ILE A 95 -4.81 4.38 -4.00
CA ILE A 95 -4.20 3.17 -4.59
C ILE A 95 -4.58 1.85 -3.91
N HIS A 96 -5.18 1.89 -2.71
CA HIS A 96 -5.60 0.67 -2.02
C HIS A 96 -6.70 0.92 -0.97
N PRO A 97 -7.79 0.14 -0.98
CA PRO A 97 -8.21 -0.79 -2.04
C PRO A 97 -8.64 -0.02 -3.31
N ALA A 98 -7.99 -0.27 -4.45
CA ALA A 98 -8.09 0.61 -5.64
C ALA A 98 -9.51 0.73 -6.22
N ASP A 99 -10.30 -0.34 -6.15
CA ASP A 99 -11.69 -0.39 -6.61
C ASP A 99 -12.69 -0.34 -5.44
N GLY A 100 -12.24 0.09 -4.24
CA GLY A 100 -13.05 0.11 -3.02
C GLY A 100 -13.27 -1.26 -2.37
N VAL A 101 -12.95 -2.37 -3.06
CA VAL A 101 -13.07 -3.73 -2.55
C VAL A 101 -11.68 -4.31 -2.33
N PHE A 102 -11.47 -4.95 -1.17
CA PHE A 102 -10.16 -5.56 -0.91
C PHE A 102 -9.79 -6.62 -1.96
N PRO A 103 -8.54 -6.67 -2.45
CA PRO A 103 -8.15 -7.55 -3.55
C PRO A 103 -8.37 -9.04 -3.29
N GLU A 104 -8.39 -9.46 -2.03
CA GLU A 104 -8.66 -10.83 -1.61
C GLU A 104 -10.09 -11.28 -1.95
N LYS A 105 -11.03 -10.34 -2.11
CA LYS A 105 -12.41 -10.62 -2.55
C LYS A 105 -12.55 -10.34 -4.03
N VAL A 106 -13.22 -11.25 -4.76
CA VAL A 106 -13.55 -11.04 -6.18
C VAL A 106 -14.54 -9.89 -6.33
N ASN A 107 -14.33 -9.05 -7.35
CA ASN A 107 -15.22 -7.95 -7.70
C ASN A 107 -15.47 -7.99 -9.23
N PRO A 108 -16.72 -7.92 -9.71
CA PRO A 108 -17.01 -7.80 -11.14
C PRO A 108 -16.32 -6.57 -11.76
N GLY A 109 -15.98 -6.66 -13.05
CA GLY A 109 -15.27 -5.60 -13.78
C GLY A 109 -13.75 -5.64 -13.69
N ARG A 110 -13.16 -6.57 -12.92
CA ARG A 110 -11.71 -6.82 -12.93
C ARG A 110 -11.29 -7.62 -14.17
N GLU A 111 -10.23 -7.16 -14.83
CA GLU A 111 -9.65 -7.83 -15.99
C GLU A 111 -8.55 -8.83 -15.61
N LYS A 112 -8.36 -9.86 -16.45
CA LYS A 112 -7.23 -10.79 -16.33
C LYS A 112 -5.96 -10.14 -16.90
N VAL A 113 -5.25 -9.41 -16.07
CA VAL A 113 -3.98 -8.76 -16.44
C VAL A 113 -2.81 -9.70 -16.20
N ARG A 114 -1.91 -9.85 -17.19
CA ARG A 114 -0.74 -10.77 -17.17
C ARG A 114 -1.13 -12.25 -16.95
N PHE A 115 -2.20 -12.68 -17.61
CA PHE A 115 -2.63 -14.07 -17.61
C PHE A 115 -2.06 -14.82 -18.82
N ASN A 116 -1.36 -15.92 -18.56
CA ASN A 116 -0.90 -16.83 -19.60
C ASN A 116 -1.90 -17.99 -19.73
N ALA A 117 -2.45 -18.20 -20.92
CA ALA A 117 -3.41 -19.27 -21.21
C ALA A 117 -2.73 -20.64 -21.43
N ARG A 118 -1.82 -21.01 -20.53
CA ARG A 118 -1.06 -22.26 -20.52
C ARG A 118 -0.63 -22.63 -19.10
N SER A 119 -0.16 -23.85 -18.88
CA SER A 119 0.42 -24.24 -17.60
C SER A 119 1.85 -23.68 -17.43
N ILE A 120 2.32 -23.57 -16.17
CA ILE A 120 3.68 -23.08 -15.89
C ILE A 120 4.78 -24.01 -16.43
N GLY A 121 4.48 -25.30 -16.60
CA GLY A 121 5.40 -26.28 -17.18
C GLY A 121 5.51 -26.22 -18.70
N GLU A 122 4.61 -25.50 -19.37
CA GLU A 122 4.57 -25.31 -20.83
C GLU A 122 5.29 -24.05 -21.29
N ASN A 123 6.05 -23.39 -20.40
CA ASN A 123 6.92 -22.30 -20.81
C ASN A 123 8.05 -22.85 -21.71
N PRO A 124 8.41 -22.16 -22.81
CA PRO A 124 9.51 -22.57 -23.67
C PRO A 124 10.85 -22.59 -22.93
N ASN A 125 11.78 -23.38 -23.43
CA ASN A 125 13.14 -23.38 -22.94
C ASN A 125 13.85 -22.05 -23.26
N PRO A 126 14.77 -21.57 -22.41
CA PRO A 126 15.49 -20.32 -22.65
C PRO A 126 16.24 -20.27 -23.99
N SER A 127 16.71 -21.42 -24.49
CA SER A 127 17.39 -21.52 -25.79
C SER A 127 16.48 -21.18 -26.97
N GLN A 128 15.17 -21.45 -26.84
CA GLN A 128 14.18 -21.20 -27.90
C GLN A 128 13.86 -19.71 -28.06
N VAL A 129 14.07 -18.90 -27.02
CA VAL A 129 13.83 -17.45 -27.03
C VAL A 129 15.12 -16.63 -27.03
N LYS A 130 16.27 -17.27 -27.29
CA LYS A 130 17.59 -16.62 -27.27
C LYS A 130 17.68 -15.51 -28.32
N PHE A 131 18.24 -14.36 -27.92
CA PHE A 131 18.40 -13.16 -28.75
C PHE A 131 17.09 -12.60 -29.33
N SER A 132 15.93 -12.98 -28.79
CA SER A 132 14.62 -12.49 -29.26
C SER A 132 14.13 -11.23 -28.54
N GLY A 133 14.75 -10.87 -27.41
CA GLY A 133 14.27 -9.81 -26.52
C GLY A 133 13.03 -10.18 -25.68
N LYS A 134 12.55 -11.43 -25.76
CA LYS A 134 11.43 -11.95 -24.96
C LYS A 134 11.92 -12.86 -23.83
N ALA A 135 11.21 -12.86 -22.71
CA ALA A 135 11.43 -13.85 -21.65
C ALA A 135 10.64 -15.13 -21.93
N THR A 136 11.05 -16.24 -21.31
CA THR A 136 10.35 -17.53 -21.45
C THR A 136 8.92 -17.49 -20.93
N TYR A 137 8.62 -16.67 -19.93
CA TYR A 137 7.27 -16.53 -19.38
C TYR A 137 6.35 -15.63 -20.22
N ASP A 138 6.90 -14.82 -21.13
CA ASP A 138 6.12 -13.92 -22.02
C ASP A 138 5.68 -14.62 -23.31
N ALA A 139 6.47 -15.60 -23.75
CA ALA A 139 6.41 -16.22 -25.08
C ALA A 139 5.48 -17.43 -25.11
#